data_AF-A0A1J3IUF4-F1
#
_entry.id   AF-A0A1J3IUF4-F1
#
_cell.length_a   1.000
_cell.length_b   1.000
_cell.length_c   1.000
_cell.angle_alpha   90.00
_cell.angle_beta   90.00
_cell.angle_gamma   90.00
#
_symmetry.space_group_name_H-M   'P 1'
#
loop_
_entity.id
_entity.type
_entity.pdbx_description
1 polymer ?
#
loop_
_entity_poly.entity_id
_entity_poly.type
_entity_poly.pdbx_seq_one_letter_code
_entity_poly.pdbx_strand_id
1 'polypeptide(L)'
;HTGSHLFKEVLLGILRYKIVIYVTHQVEFLPEADLILVMKDGKITQAGKYNDILDSGTDFMDLVGAHTDALANVDSYETSNASSEKPTTNQEKEVTNDEEKPEKDSGKPRGQLVQEEEREKGKVGFTVYQKYMALAYGGAVIPLILLVQILFQVLSIGSNYWMTWVTPVSKDVEPPVSGFTLILVYVALAIASSFCILVRALLVAMTGLKMATELFTQMHLRIFRASMSFFDATPMGRILNRASTDQSVADLRLPGQFAYVAIASINILGIIGVMVQVAWQVLFIFIPVVAGCAWYRKYYISAARELARLAGISRSPLVHHFSETLSGITTIRSFDQEPRFHGDIMRLSDCLSRLRFHSIGAMEWLCFRMELLSTMAFAISLVIVVSAPEGVINPSFAG
;
A
#
# COMPACT_ATOMS: atom_id res chain seq x y z
N HIS A 1 33.62 -26.00 -16.65
CA HIS A 1 34.57 -24.89 -16.96
C HIS A 1 34.66 -23.86 -15.83
N THR A 2 33.58 -23.17 -15.43
CA THR A 2 33.64 -22.11 -14.39
C THR A 2 34.05 -22.63 -13.01
N GLY A 3 33.57 -23.80 -12.60
CA GLY A 3 33.90 -24.41 -11.29
C GLY A 3 35.38 -24.76 -11.15
N SER A 4 35.97 -25.42 -12.16
CA SER A 4 37.39 -25.80 -12.18
C SER A 4 38.32 -24.58 -12.15
N HIS A 5 37.93 -23.48 -12.81
CA HIS A 5 38.67 -22.22 -12.77
C HIS A 5 38.63 -21.56 -11.38
N LEU A 6 37.46 -21.52 -10.73
CA LEU A 6 37.30 -21.03 -9.35
C LEU A 6 38.11 -21.85 -8.35
N PHE A 7 38.09 -23.18 -8.49
CA PHE A 7 38.86 -24.07 -7.62
C PHE A 7 40.36 -23.81 -7.72
N LYS A 8 40.89 -23.73 -8.94
CA LYS A 8 42.32 -23.53 -9.16
C LYS A 8 42.81 -22.13 -8.77
N GLU A 9 42.11 -21.09 -9.19
CA GLU A 9 42.58 -19.71 -8.99
C GLU A 9 42.27 -19.20 -7.57
N VAL A 10 41.12 -19.57 -6.99
CA VAL A 10 40.68 -19.03 -5.69
C VAL A 10 41.05 -19.95 -4.54
N LEU A 11 40.62 -21.23 -4.58
CA LEU A 11 40.84 -22.16 -3.48
C LEU A 11 42.33 -22.56 -3.38
N LEU A 12 42.95 -22.97 -4.48
CA LEU A 12 44.37 -23.34 -4.51
C LEU A 12 45.33 -22.14 -4.67
N GLY A 13 44.85 -21.02 -5.21
CA GLY A 13 45.65 -19.82 -5.46
C GLY A 13 45.59 -18.81 -4.32
N ILE A 14 44.54 -17.98 -4.32
CA ILE A 14 44.39 -16.84 -3.41
C ILE A 14 44.28 -17.28 -1.94
N LEU A 15 43.57 -18.37 -1.67
CA LEU A 15 43.32 -18.87 -0.33
C LEU A 15 44.36 -19.87 0.17
N ARG A 16 45.47 -20.09 -0.55
CA ARG A 16 46.49 -21.11 -0.24
C ARG A 16 47.07 -21.07 1.19
N TYR A 17 47.03 -19.90 1.84
CA TYR A 17 47.55 -19.70 3.20
C TYR A 17 46.45 -19.52 4.25
N LYS A 18 45.19 -19.78 3.89
CA LYS A 18 44.04 -19.70 4.78
C LYS A 18 43.49 -21.10 4.99
N ILE A 19 42.91 -21.34 6.17
CA ILE A 19 42.17 -22.57 6.42
C ILE A 19 40.87 -22.49 5.63
N VAL A 20 40.63 -23.48 4.79
CA VAL A 20 39.43 -23.59 3.96
C VAL A 20 38.77 -24.92 4.24
N ILE A 21 37.48 -24.88 4.59
CA ILE A 21 36.64 -26.06 4.69
C ILE A 21 35.72 -26.04 3.48
N TYR A 22 35.84 -27.04 2.61
CA TYR A 22 35.05 -27.15 1.38
C TYR A 22 34.18 -28.40 1.43
N VAL A 23 32.86 -28.22 1.39
CA VAL A 23 31.89 -29.32 1.36
C VAL A 23 31.38 -29.44 -0.07
N THR A 24 31.62 -30.60 -0.68
CA THR A 24 31.26 -30.84 -2.09
C THR A 24 30.77 -32.25 -2.32
N HIS A 25 29.86 -32.41 -3.27
CA HIS A 25 29.48 -33.70 -3.85
C HIS A 25 30.34 -34.07 -5.07
N GLN A 26 31.13 -33.12 -5.60
CA GLN A 26 31.98 -33.33 -6.76
C GLN A 26 33.31 -33.94 -6.31
N VAL A 27 33.52 -35.19 -6.71
CA VAL A 27 34.66 -36.01 -6.27
C VAL A 27 35.96 -35.57 -6.98
N GLU A 28 35.85 -34.90 -8.12
CA GLU A 28 36.96 -34.41 -8.96
C GLU A 28 37.96 -33.52 -8.21
N PHE A 29 37.52 -32.80 -7.18
CA PHE A 29 38.34 -31.83 -6.44
C PHE A 29 38.98 -32.39 -5.16
N LEU A 30 38.63 -33.61 -4.77
CA LEU A 30 39.10 -34.24 -3.53
C LEU A 30 40.59 -34.63 -3.55
N PRO A 31 41.23 -35.01 -4.67
CA PRO A 31 42.65 -35.37 -4.67
C PRO A 31 43.61 -34.26 -4.22
N GLU A 32 43.21 -32.99 -4.42
CA GLU A 32 44.00 -31.80 -4.05
C GLU A 32 43.79 -31.37 -2.59
N ALA A 33 42.94 -32.07 -1.82
CA ALA A 33 42.65 -31.73 -0.43
C ALA A 33 43.67 -32.33 0.55
N ASP A 34 44.08 -31.55 1.55
CA ASP A 34 45.02 -32.00 2.59
C ASP A 34 44.41 -33.06 3.54
N LEU A 35 43.11 -32.94 3.82
CA LEU A 35 42.34 -33.82 4.69
C LEU A 35 40.91 -33.94 4.19
N ILE A 36 40.45 -35.18 3.98
CA ILE A 36 39.08 -35.49 3.59
C ILE A 36 38.36 -36.12 4.79
N LEU A 37 37.14 -35.68 5.05
CA LEU A 37 36.25 -36.22 6.09
C LEU A 37 34.97 -36.74 5.43
N VAL A 38 34.69 -38.04 5.56
CA VAL A 38 33.48 -38.67 5.02
C VAL A 38 32.44 -38.75 6.13
N MET A 39 31.22 -38.29 5.84
CA MET A 39 30.13 -38.25 6.81
C MET A 39 28.93 -39.08 6.33
N LYS A 40 28.43 -39.98 7.18
CA LYS A 40 27.28 -40.85 6.92
C LYS A 40 26.40 -40.92 8.18
N ASP A 41 25.09 -40.77 8.00
CA ASP A 41 24.10 -40.77 9.12
C ASP A 41 24.46 -39.81 10.27
N GLY A 42 25.01 -38.64 9.95
CA GLY A 42 25.42 -37.63 10.93
C GLY A 42 26.68 -37.98 11.74
N LYS A 43 27.43 -39.01 11.35
CA LYS A 43 28.71 -39.42 11.96
C LYS A 43 29.84 -39.37 10.95
N ILE A 44 31.05 -39.05 11.41
CA ILE A 44 32.27 -39.13 10.60
C ILE A 44 32.67 -40.61 10.53
N THR A 45 32.71 -41.18 9.33
CA THR A 45 33.05 -42.60 9.12
C THR A 45 34.52 -42.79 8.79
N GLN A 46 35.11 -41.88 7.99
CA GLN A 46 36.50 -41.96 7.54
C GLN A 46 37.14 -40.57 7.52
N ALA A 47 38.45 -40.51 7.77
CA ALA A 47 39.26 -39.30 7.78
C ALA A 47 40.70 -39.62 7.33
N GLY A 48 41.27 -38.84 6.42
CA GLY A 48 42.59 -39.11 5.86
C GLY A 48 42.88 -38.39 4.54
N LYS A 49 44.01 -38.70 3.90
CA LYS A 49 44.30 -38.25 2.54
C LYS A 49 43.58 -39.11 1.51
N TYR A 50 43.45 -38.61 0.29
CA TYR A 50 42.73 -39.29 -0.80
C TYR A 50 43.16 -40.76 -0.97
N ASN A 51 44.47 -41.02 -1.09
CA ASN A 51 44.99 -42.37 -1.29
C ASN A 51 44.73 -43.28 -0.07
N ASP A 52 44.87 -42.75 1.15
CA ASP A 52 44.71 -43.52 2.39
C ASP A 52 43.25 -43.96 2.61
N ILE A 53 42.29 -43.14 2.21
CA ILE A 53 40.85 -43.43 2.34
C ILE A 53 40.37 -44.34 1.20
N LEU A 54 40.91 -44.19 -0.01
CA LEU A 54 40.56 -45.02 -1.15
C LEU A 54 40.93 -46.50 -0.91
N ASP A 55 42.06 -46.75 -0.26
CA ASP A 55 42.54 -48.11 0.03
C ASP A 55 41.86 -48.78 1.25
N SER A 56 41.20 -48.00 2.10
CA SER A 56 40.68 -48.46 3.40
C SER A 56 39.15 -48.52 3.52
N GLY A 57 38.39 -47.97 2.55
CA GLY A 57 36.99 -47.64 2.77
C GLY A 57 35.99 -48.09 1.70
N THR A 58 34.96 -48.85 2.13
CA THR A 58 33.80 -49.20 1.27
C THR A 58 32.94 -47.98 0.94
N ASP A 59 32.64 -47.13 1.94
CA ASP A 59 31.68 -46.03 1.80
C ASP A 59 32.18 -44.89 0.89
N PHE A 60 33.49 -44.59 0.89
CA PHE A 60 34.09 -43.58 0.00
C PHE A 60 34.20 -44.09 -1.44
N MET A 61 34.57 -45.38 -1.62
CA MET A 61 34.58 -46.03 -2.93
C MET A 61 33.18 -46.04 -3.57
N ASP A 62 32.14 -46.31 -2.80
CA ASP A 62 30.75 -46.27 -3.30
C ASP A 62 30.37 -44.87 -3.82
N LEU A 63 30.84 -43.82 -3.15
CA LEU A 63 30.62 -42.41 -3.53
C LEU A 63 31.39 -42.02 -4.80
N VAL A 64 32.65 -42.45 -4.91
CA VAL A 64 33.50 -42.24 -6.10
C VAL A 64 32.94 -43.02 -7.29
N GLY A 65 32.53 -44.27 -7.07
CA GLY A 65 31.92 -45.14 -8.07
C GLY A 65 30.60 -44.57 -8.60
N ALA A 66 29.69 -44.19 -7.71
CA ALA A 66 28.40 -43.58 -8.10
C ALA A 66 28.58 -42.27 -8.89
N HIS A 67 29.62 -41.47 -8.58
CA HIS A 67 29.93 -40.26 -9.34
C HIS A 67 30.49 -40.56 -10.73
N THR A 68 31.36 -41.56 -10.84
CA THR A 68 31.95 -42.01 -12.10
C THR A 68 30.87 -42.59 -13.02
N ASP A 69 29.94 -43.37 -12.47
CA ASP A 69 28.77 -43.90 -13.17
C ASP A 69 27.80 -42.78 -13.61
N ALA A 70 27.62 -41.75 -12.79
CA ALA A 70 26.80 -40.59 -13.15
C ALA A 70 27.42 -39.80 -14.31
N LEU A 71 28.73 -39.54 -14.28
CA LEU A 71 29.45 -38.86 -15.37
C LEU A 71 29.42 -39.66 -16.68
N ALA A 72 29.62 -40.98 -16.60
CA ALA A 72 29.52 -41.86 -17.77
C ALA A 72 28.11 -41.87 -18.41
N ASN A 73 27.06 -41.74 -17.59
CA ASN A 73 25.69 -41.61 -18.09
C ASN A 73 25.43 -40.25 -18.75
N VAL A 74 26.02 -39.14 -18.27
CA VAL A 74 25.87 -37.81 -18.92
C VAL A 74 26.58 -37.78 -20.29
N ASP A 75 27.78 -38.35 -20.40
CA ASP A 75 28.51 -38.45 -21.67
C ASP A 75 27.79 -39.33 -22.70
N SER A 76 27.00 -40.32 -22.26
CA SER A 76 26.19 -41.17 -23.14
C SER A 76 24.99 -40.42 -23.77
N TYR A 77 24.48 -39.38 -23.12
CA TYR A 77 23.43 -38.51 -23.67
C TYR A 77 24.00 -37.45 -24.62
N GLU A 78 25.20 -36.91 -24.38
CA GLU A 78 25.85 -35.99 -25.33
C GLU A 78 26.30 -36.69 -26.62
N THR A 79 26.70 -37.97 -26.53
CA THR A 79 27.12 -38.76 -27.71
C THR A 79 25.93 -39.18 -28.60
N SER A 80 24.70 -39.18 -28.07
CA SER A 80 23.49 -39.56 -28.82
C SER A 80 22.90 -38.45 -29.71
N ASN A 81 23.29 -37.19 -29.49
CA ASN A 81 22.84 -36.04 -30.29
C ASN A 81 23.79 -35.65 -31.43
N ALA A 82 24.93 -36.34 -31.59
CA ALA A 82 25.92 -36.01 -32.62
C ALA A 82 25.72 -36.77 -33.95
N SER A 83 24.69 -37.62 -34.07
CA SER A 83 24.46 -38.46 -35.25
C SER A 83 23.07 -38.26 -35.87
N SER A 84 22.73 -37.03 -36.27
CA SER A 84 21.79 -36.77 -37.37
C SER A 84 21.74 -35.28 -37.69
N GLU A 85 22.55 -34.83 -38.64
CA GLU A 85 22.15 -33.74 -39.54
C GLU A 85 23.02 -33.76 -40.80
N LYS A 86 22.36 -33.92 -41.96
CA LYS A 86 22.98 -33.80 -43.29
C LYS A 86 23.20 -32.31 -43.63
N PRO A 87 24.19 -31.99 -44.47
CA PRO A 87 24.54 -30.62 -44.78
C PRO A 87 23.51 -30.03 -45.75
N THR A 88 22.92 -28.88 -45.40
CA THR A 88 22.18 -28.07 -46.37
C THR A 88 22.83 -26.70 -46.45
N THR A 89 23.48 -26.48 -47.60
CA THR A 89 24.01 -25.23 -48.11
C THR A 89 23.09 -24.05 -47.82
N ASN A 90 23.60 -23.02 -47.15
CA ASN A 90 22.99 -21.69 -47.17
C ASN A 90 24.08 -20.64 -47.39
N GLN A 91 23.81 -19.84 -48.41
CA GLN A 91 24.64 -18.82 -49.02
C GLN A 91 24.98 -17.69 -48.05
N GLU A 92 26.24 -17.27 -48.07
CA GLU A 92 26.69 -15.98 -47.57
C GLU A 92 25.89 -14.85 -48.24
N LYS A 93 25.25 -14.02 -47.41
CA LYS A 93 24.91 -12.64 -47.78
C LYS A 93 25.55 -11.74 -46.75
N GLU A 94 26.58 -11.04 -47.20
CA GLU A 94 27.15 -9.85 -46.58
C GLU A 94 26.03 -8.88 -46.19
N VAL A 95 25.99 -8.50 -44.92
CA VAL A 95 25.24 -7.32 -44.47
C VAL A 95 26.24 -6.19 -44.34
N THR A 96 26.10 -5.24 -45.26
CA THR A 96 26.76 -3.95 -45.31
C THR A 96 26.58 -3.18 -44.01
N ASN A 97 27.68 -2.57 -43.55
CA ASN A 97 27.70 -1.51 -42.55
C ASN A 97 26.79 -0.36 -43.01
N ASP A 98 25.76 -0.04 -42.24
CA ASP A 98 25.11 1.27 -42.29
C ASP A 98 25.03 1.86 -40.87
N GLU A 99 25.55 3.08 -40.82
CA GLU A 99 25.81 4.01 -39.72
C GLU A 99 24.76 4.04 -38.60
N GLU A 100 25.20 3.74 -37.37
CA GLU A 100 24.51 4.12 -36.14
C GLU A 100 24.57 5.65 -35.97
N LYS A 101 23.41 6.31 -36.04
CA LYS A 101 23.22 7.64 -35.44
C LYS A 101 23.04 7.49 -33.93
N PRO A 102 23.69 8.30 -33.08
CA PRO A 102 23.54 8.20 -31.64
C PRO A 102 22.23 8.86 -31.23
N GLU A 103 21.23 8.06 -30.87
CA GLU A 103 20.11 8.57 -30.07
C GLU A 103 20.55 8.76 -28.61
N LYS A 104 20.20 9.92 -28.09
CA LYS A 104 20.58 10.45 -26.78
C LYS A 104 20.26 9.47 -25.65
N ASP A 105 21.33 9.00 -25.02
CA ASP A 105 21.33 8.26 -23.78
C ASP A 105 20.59 9.06 -22.68
N SER A 106 19.44 8.52 -22.25
CA SER A 106 18.71 9.00 -21.09
C SER A 106 19.07 8.14 -19.88
N GLY A 107 20.33 8.23 -19.43
CA GLY A 107 20.75 8.02 -18.04
C GLY A 107 20.25 6.77 -17.29
N LYS A 108 19.92 5.67 -17.96
CA LYS A 108 19.58 4.40 -17.29
C LYS A 108 20.80 3.50 -17.28
N PRO A 109 21.25 2.99 -16.11
CA PRO A 109 22.39 2.09 -16.06
C PRO A 109 22.09 0.81 -16.86
N ARG A 110 23.02 0.42 -17.74
CA ARG A 110 22.96 -0.84 -18.52
C ARG A 110 22.79 -2.03 -17.57
N GLY A 111 21.70 -2.79 -17.73
CA GLY A 111 21.50 -4.08 -17.05
C GLY A 111 20.51 -4.12 -15.88
N GLN A 112 19.83 -3.02 -15.56
CA GLN A 112 18.82 -3.03 -14.50
C GLN A 112 17.51 -3.67 -15.00
N LEU A 113 17.33 -4.96 -14.72
CA LEU A 113 16.12 -5.73 -15.08
C LEU A 113 14.87 -5.22 -14.33
N VAL A 114 15.07 -4.67 -13.14
CA VAL A 114 13.99 -4.15 -12.28
C VAL A 114 13.67 -2.70 -12.65
N GLN A 115 12.47 -2.44 -13.16
CA GLN A 115 12.01 -1.06 -13.37
C GLN A 115 11.76 -0.34 -12.04
N GLU A 116 12.36 0.84 -11.89
CA GLU A 116 11.98 1.80 -10.86
C GLU A 116 10.50 2.18 -11.01
N GLU A 117 9.80 2.37 -9.89
CA GLU A 117 8.36 2.56 -9.88
C GLU A 117 7.96 3.85 -10.64
N GLU A 118 7.24 3.69 -11.77
CA GLU A 118 6.79 4.82 -12.57
C GLU A 118 5.86 5.73 -11.77
N ARG A 119 6.26 7.01 -11.71
CA ARG A 119 5.65 8.06 -10.91
C ARG A 119 4.66 8.84 -11.76
N GLU A 120 3.36 8.63 -11.55
CA GLU A 120 2.39 9.66 -11.93
C GLU A 120 2.56 10.90 -11.01
N LYS A 121 2.76 12.07 -11.62
CA LYS A 121 2.83 13.38 -10.94
C LYS A 121 1.51 14.10 -11.20
N GLY A 122 0.74 14.42 -10.14
CA GLY A 122 -0.47 15.23 -10.33
C GLY A 122 -1.56 15.08 -9.26
N LYS A 123 -2.75 15.58 -9.60
CA LYS A 123 -4.01 15.30 -8.88
C LYS A 123 -4.62 14.03 -9.48
N VAL A 124 -5.23 13.19 -8.65
CA VAL A 124 -6.01 12.04 -9.13
C VAL A 124 -7.18 12.57 -9.95
N GLY A 125 -7.30 12.10 -11.19
CA GLY A 125 -8.40 12.49 -12.09
C GLY A 125 -9.75 11.99 -11.57
N PHE A 126 -10.80 12.80 -11.75
CA PHE A 126 -12.18 12.42 -11.36
C PHE A 126 -12.64 11.11 -12.01
N THR A 127 -12.11 10.81 -13.20
CA THR A 127 -12.35 9.56 -13.93
C THR A 127 -11.99 8.31 -13.12
N VAL A 128 -10.97 8.38 -12.24
CA VAL A 128 -10.59 7.24 -11.39
C VAL A 128 -11.66 6.98 -10.34
N TYR A 129 -12.21 8.04 -9.74
CA TYR A 129 -13.31 7.94 -8.79
C TYR A 129 -14.57 7.38 -9.44
N GLN A 130 -14.92 7.85 -10.64
CA GLN A 130 -16.05 7.32 -11.40
C GLN A 130 -15.87 5.84 -11.75
N LYS A 131 -14.68 5.44 -12.21
CA LYS A 131 -14.36 4.04 -12.51
C LYS A 131 -14.52 3.17 -11.26
N TYR A 132 -13.96 3.60 -10.12
CA TYR A 132 -14.17 2.91 -8.86
C TYR A 132 -15.67 2.80 -8.55
N MET A 133 -16.38 3.91 -8.49
CA MET A 133 -17.83 3.93 -8.21
C MET A 133 -18.68 3.06 -9.14
N ALA A 134 -18.24 2.82 -10.39
CA ALA A 134 -18.96 1.99 -11.36
C ALA A 134 -18.73 0.47 -11.21
N LEU A 135 -17.72 0.01 -10.46
CA LEU A 135 -17.43 -1.44 -10.31
C LEU A 135 -18.57 -2.20 -9.62
N ALA A 136 -19.28 -1.57 -8.67
CA ALA A 136 -20.40 -2.20 -7.96
C ALA A 136 -21.72 -1.83 -8.63
N TYR A 137 -22.43 -2.85 -9.14
CA TYR A 137 -23.78 -2.70 -9.71
C TYR A 137 -23.90 -1.61 -10.78
N GLY A 138 -22.81 -1.34 -11.53
CA GLY A 138 -22.78 -0.27 -12.53
C GLY A 138 -22.96 1.15 -11.97
N GLY A 139 -22.77 1.35 -10.66
CA GLY A 139 -22.92 2.64 -9.97
C GLY A 139 -24.36 2.98 -9.56
N ALA A 140 -25.36 2.13 -9.85
CA ALA A 140 -26.77 2.42 -9.60
C ALA A 140 -27.14 2.55 -8.11
N VAL A 141 -26.36 1.93 -7.20
CA VAL A 141 -26.62 1.94 -5.76
C VAL A 141 -26.18 3.25 -5.09
N ILE A 142 -25.25 3.99 -5.71
CA ILE A 142 -24.71 5.25 -5.17
C ILE A 142 -25.77 6.36 -5.07
N PRO A 143 -26.58 6.66 -6.11
CA PRO A 143 -27.64 7.65 -5.98
C PRO A 143 -28.68 7.24 -4.93
N LEU A 144 -28.95 5.94 -4.74
CA LEU A 144 -29.82 5.45 -3.67
C LEU A 144 -29.23 5.75 -2.28
N ILE A 145 -27.93 5.53 -2.08
CA ILE A 145 -27.24 5.88 -0.82
C ILE A 145 -27.34 7.38 -0.54
N LEU A 146 -27.14 8.22 -1.57
CA LEU A 146 -27.27 9.68 -1.45
C LEU A 146 -28.70 10.09 -1.11
N LEU A 147 -29.71 9.47 -1.74
CA LEU A 147 -31.12 9.71 -1.45
C LEU A 147 -31.45 9.40 0.01
N VAL A 148 -31.03 8.24 0.52
CA VAL A 148 -31.24 7.85 1.93
C VAL A 148 -30.54 8.82 2.88
N GLN A 149 -29.35 9.31 2.53
CA GLN A 149 -28.64 10.31 3.33
C GLN A 149 -29.34 11.67 3.33
N ILE A 150 -29.89 12.11 2.19
CA ILE A 150 -30.69 13.34 2.10
C ILE A 150 -31.96 13.19 2.94
N LEU A 151 -32.66 12.05 2.84
CA LEU A 151 -33.85 11.77 3.63
C LEU A 151 -33.56 11.80 5.14
N PHE A 152 -32.45 11.18 5.57
CA PHE A 152 -31.97 11.27 6.95
C PHE A 152 -31.74 12.73 7.38
N GLN A 153 -31.06 13.54 6.56
CA GLN A 153 -30.79 14.94 6.87
C GLN A 153 -32.09 15.74 7.01
N VAL A 154 -33.06 15.53 6.12
CA VAL A 154 -34.37 16.20 6.17
C VAL A 154 -35.14 15.80 7.42
N LEU A 155 -35.17 14.51 7.78
CA LEU A 155 -35.81 14.04 9.00
C LEU A 155 -35.14 14.62 10.26
N SER A 156 -33.81 14.70 10.27
CA SER A 156 -33.05 15.26 11.40
C SER A 156 -33.30 16.77 11.57
N ILE A 157 -33.23 17.54 10.48
CA ILE A 157 -33.56 18.97 10.50
C ILE A 157 -35.02 19.18 10.88
N GLY A 158 -35.94 18.40 10.31
CA GLY A 158 -37.36 18.46 10.62
C GLY A 158 -37.67 18.13 12.08
N SER A 159 -36.96 17.17 12.68
CA SER A 159 -37.05 16.84 14.10
C SER A 159 -36.59 17.99 14.99
N ASN A 160 -35.45 18.62 14.66
CA ASN A 160 -34.97 19.81 15.38
C ASN A 160 -35.96 20.97 15.25
N TYR A 161 -36.46 21.24 14.03
CA TYR A 161 -37.42 22.31 13.78
C TYR A 161 -38.75 22.09 14.51
N TRP A 162 -39.24 20.85 14.54
CA TRP A 162 -40.43 20.47 15.30
C TRP A 162 -40.24 20.75 16.80
N MET A 163 -39.07 20.39 17.35
CA MET A 163 -38.75 20.68 18.75
C MET A 163 -38.72 22.19 19.03
N THR A 164 -38.08 22.98 18.17
CA THR A 164 -38.00 24.44 18.30
C THR A 164 -39.37 25.13 18.15
N TRP A 165 -40.27 24.58 17.33
CA TRP A 165 -41.60 25.14 17.13
C TRP A 165 -42.56 24.84 18.30
N VAL A 166 -42.46 23.64 18.89
CA VAL A 166 -43.36 23.22 19.96
C VAL A 166 -42.93 23.76 21.33
N THR A 167 -41.64 24.03 21.54
CA THR A 167 -41.12 24.55 22.82
C THR A 167 -41.49 26.03 23.01
N PRO A 168 -42.29 26.38 24.03
CA PRO A 168 -42.67 27.77 24.27
C PRO A 168 -41.47 28.58 24.77
N VAL A 169 -41.33 29.80 24.24
CA VAL A 169 -40.20 30.71 24.51
C VAL A 169 -40.27 31.34 25.91
N SER A 170 -41.44 31.33 26.55
CA SER A 170 -41.64 31.82 27.93
C SER A 170 -42.69 30.99 28.67
N LYS A 171 -42.65 31.01 30.01
CA LYS A 171 -43.58 30.26 30.90
C LYS A 171 -45.05 30.69 30.77
N ASP A 172 -45.30 31.84 30.16
CA ASP A 172 -46.63 32.48 30.08
C ASP A 172 -47.40 32.15 28.78
N VAL A 173 -46.85 31.31 27.90
CA VAL A 173 -47.48 30.89 26.63
C VAL A 173 -47.87 29.42 26.71
N GLU A 174 -49.16 29.11 26.55
CA GLU A 174 -49.63 27.72 26.50
C GLU A 174 -48.99 26.99 25.31
N PRO A 175 -48.46 25.76 25.50
CA PRO A 175 -47.86 25.00 24.41
C PRO A 175 -48.94 24.68 23.36
N PRO A 176 -48.64 24.85 22.06
CA PRO A 176 -49.62 24.67 20.98
C PRO A 176 -50.11 23.22 20.82
N VAL A 177 -49.43 22.25 21.45
CA VAL A 177 -49.75 20.83 21.41
C VAL A 177 -49.56 20.18 22.78
N SER A 178 -50.36 19.14 23.05
CA SER A 178 -50.21 18.32 24.26
C SER A 178 -48.84 17.65 24.32
N GLY A 179 -48.24 17.59 25.51
CA GLY A 179 -46.93 16.98 25.73
C GLY A 179 -46.83 15.53 25.26
N PHE A 180 -47.95 14.78 25.29
CA PHE A 180 -48.02 13.43 24.74
C PHE A 180 -47.81 13.41 23.21
N THR A 181 -48.45 14.33 22.47
CA THR A 181 -48.31 14.44 21.01
C THR A 181 -46.91 14.89 20.60
N LEU A 182 -46.29 15.79 21.38
CA LEU A 182 -44.90 16.21 21.19
C LEU A 182 -43.95 15.00 21.21
N ILE A 183 -44.01 14.23 22.30
CA ILE A 183 -43.15 13.06 22.50
C ILE A 183 -43.41 12.02 21.41
N LEU A 184 -44.67 11.76 21.07
CA LEU A 184 -45.04 10.78 20.06
C LEU A 184 -44.46 11.13 18.68
N VAL A 185 -44.58 12.37 18.22
CA VAL A 185 -44.03 12.82 16.94
C VAL A 185 -42.50 12.81 16.96
N TYR A 186 -41.88 13.25 18.05
CA TYR A 186 -40.42 13.23 18.20
C TYR A 186 -39.86 11.80 18.15
N VAL A 187 -40.48 10.86 18.87
CA VAL A 187 -40.10 9.44 18.86
C VAL A 187 -40.30 8.83 17.46
N ALA A 188 -41.40 9.14 16.78
CA ALA A 188 -41.65 8.65 15.42
C ALA A 188 -40.57 9.13 14.42
N LEU A 189 -40.19 10.42 14.48
CA LEU A 189 -39.12 10.98 13.66
C LEU A 189 -37.76 10.37 14.02
N ALA A 190 -37.48 10.14 15.30
CA ALA A 190 -36.26 9.50 15.76
C ALA A 190 -36.15 8.05 15.23
N ILE A 191 -37.23 7.27 15.29
CA ILE A 191 -37.27 5.90 14.74
C ILE A 191 -37.04 5.92 13.23
N ALA A 192 -37.71 6.81 12.50
CA ALA A 192 -37.54 6.94 11.05
C ALA A 192 -36.09 7.33 10.66
N SER A 193 -35.49 8.27 11.39
CA SER A 193 -34.10 8.69 11.16
C SER A 193 -33.09 7.57 11.48
N SER A 194 -33.31 6.82 12.56
CA SER A 194 -32.50 5.65 12.93
C SER A 194 -32.57 4.55 11.88
N PHE A 195 -33.77 4.30 11.33
CA PHE A 195 -33.95 3.36 10.23
C PHE A 195 -33.18 3.79 8.97
N CYS A 196 -33.20 5.09 8.64
CA CYS A 196 -32.40 5.60 7.51
C CYS A 196 -30.89 5.40 7.72
N ILE A 197 -30.39 5.60 8.95
CA ILE A 197 -28.98 5.32 9.28
C ILE A 197 -28.66 3.83 9.06
N LEU A 198 -29.52 2.93 9.53
CA LEU A 198 -29.34 1.49 9.38
C LEU A 198 -29.30 1.08 7.91
N VAL A 199 -30.29 1.52 7.12
CA VAL A 199 -30.35 1.22 5.67
C VAL A 199 -29.11 1.75 4.96
N ARG A 200 -28.70 3.00 5.24
CA ARG A 200 -27.49 3.58 4.67
C ARG A 200 -26.24 2.78 5.03
N ALA A 201 -26.08 2.40 6.30
CA ALA A 201 -24.93 1.64 6.77
C ALA A 201 -24.83 0.28 6.06
N LEU A 202 -25.95 -0.43 5.90
CA LEU A 202 -26.01 -1.69 5.16
C LEU A 202 -25.67 -1.50 3.68
N LEU A 203 -26.24 -0.50 3.02
CA LEU A 203 -25.97 -0.23 1.60
C LEU A 203 -24.49 0.13 1.36
N VAL A 204 -23.89 0.96 2.20
CA VAL A 204 -22.47 1.32 2.11
C VAL A 204 -21.58 0.09 2.33
N ALA A 205 -21.88 -0.75 3.33
CA ALA A 205 -21.13 -1.95 3.61
C ALA A 205 -21.21 -2.99 2.47
N MET A 206 -22.41 -3.26 1.97
CA MET A 206 -22.64 -4.19 0.84
C MET A 206 -21.95 -3.69 -0.43
N THR A 207 -22.09 -2.40 -0.74
CA THR A 207 -21.44 -1.80 -1.92
C THR A 207 -19.92 -1.84 -1.77
N GLY A 208 -19.39 -1.48 -0.59
CA GLY A 208 -17.95 -1.52 -0.29
C GLY A 208 -17.35 -2.93 -0.44
N LEU A 209 -18.02 -3.95 0.07
CA LEU A 209 -17.58 -5.34 -0.06
C LEU A 209 -17.62 -5.82 -1.52
N LYS A 210 -18.67 -5.47 -2.27
CA LYS A 210 -18.76 -5.84 -3.69
C LYS A 210 -17.68 -5.14 -4.52
N MET A 211 -17.46 -3.85 -4.26
CA MET A 211 -16.42 -3.01 -4.85
C MET A 211 -15.02 -3.59 -4.66
N ALA A 212 -14.67 -3.89 -3.40
CA ALA A 212 -13.42 -4.52 -3.00
C ALA A 212 -13.18 -5.86 -3.69
N THR A 213 -14.20 -6.73 -3.66
CA THR A 213 -14.15 -8.09 -4.22
C THR A 213 -13.94 -8.06 -5.73
N GLU A 214 -14.64 -7.17 -6.44
CA GLU A 214 -14.51 -7.01 -7.88
C GLU A 214 -13.10 -6.52 -8.26
N LEU A 215 -12.58 -5.53 -7.53
CA LEU A 215 -11.23 -5.01 -7.74
C LEU A 215 -10.17 -6.09 -7.52
N PHE A 216 -10.30 -6.88 -6.45
CA PHE A 216 -9.41 -8.00 -6.16
C PHE A 216 -9.47 -9.08 -7.25
N THR A 217 -10.68 -9.47 -7.66
CA THR A 217 -10.88 -10.53 -8.67
C THR A 217 -10.27 -10.11 -10.02
N GLN A 218 -10.49 -8.87 -10.45
CA GLN A 218 -9.90 -8.35 -11.67
C GLN A 218 -8.37 -8.29 -11.61
N MET A 219 -7.81 -7.84 -10.49
CA MET A 219 -6.36 -7.82 -10.28
C MET A 219 -5.79 -9.24 -10.31
N HIS A 220 -6.39 -10.16 -9.56
CA HIS A 220 -5.99 -11.56 -9.49
C HIS A 220 -5.96 -12.20 -10.88
N LEU A 221 -7.04 -12.11 -11.65
CA LEU A 221 -7.11 -12.68 -13.00
C LEU A 221 -6.09 -12.08 -13.97
N ARG A 222 -5.78 -10.78 -13.84
CA ARG A 222 -4.76 -10.12 -14.69
C ARG A 222 -3.35 -10.54 -14.34
N ILE A 223 -3.04 -10.74 -13.05
CA ILE A 223 -1.72 -11.22 -12.60
C ILE A 223 -1.47 -12.63 -13.15
N PHE A 224 -2.43 -13.55 -13.04
CA PHE A 224 -2.27 -14.92 -13.55
C PHE A 224 -2.17 -15.00 -15.09
N ARG A 225 -2.65 -13.97 -15.80
CA ARG A 225 -2.55 -13.87 -17.26
C ARG A 225 -1.33 -13.05 -17.74
N ALA A 226 -0.51 -12.55 -16.82
CA ALA A 226 0.68 -11.78 -17.17
C ALA A 226 1.79 -12.70 -17.69
N SER A 227 2.57 -12.24 -18.66
CA SER A 227 3.74 -12.96 -19.19
C SER A 227 4.89 -12.98 -18.20
N MET A 228 5.82 -13.93 -18.31
CA MET A 228 7.00 -14.04 -17.43
C MET A 228 7.83 -12.75 -17.35
N SER A 229 7.94 -12.01 -18.47
CA SER A 229 8.63 -10.70 -18.52
C SER A 229 8.08 -9.68 -17.50
N PHE A 230 6.79 -9.73 -17.17
CA PHE A 230 6.22 -8.87 -16.13
C PHE A 230 6.77 -9.21 -14.74
N PHE A 231 6.94 -10.50 -14.44
CA PHE A 231 7.47 -10.98 -13.17
C PHE A 231 8.98 -10.75 -13.05
N ASP A 232 9.72 -10.83 -14.16
CA ASP A 232 11.15 -10.52 -14.17
C ASP A 232 11.42 -9.02 -14.00
N ALA A 233 10.54 -8.17 -14.56
CA ALA A 233 10.66 -6.71 -14.46
C ALA A 233 10.08 -6.11 -13.17
N THR A 234 9.13 -6.81 -12.53
CA THR A 234 8.39 -6.30 -11.37
C THR A 234 8.80 -7.03 -10.09
N PRO A 235 9.34 -6.33 -9.08
CA PRO A 235 9.69 -6.95 -7.81
C PRO A 235 8.47 -7.62 -7.15
N MET A 236 8.67 -8.85 -6.66
CA MET A 236 7.63 -9.61 -5.94
C MET A 236 7.00 -8.82 -4.78
N GLY A 237 7.79 -8.01 -4.08
CA GLY A 237 7.30 -7.15 -3.01
C GLY A 237 6.26 -6.11 -3.47
N ARG A 238 6.33 -5.65 -4.72
CA ARG A 238 5.36 -4.70 -5.29
C ARG A 238 4.00 -5.36 -5.52
N ILE A 239 4.00 -6.56 -6.11
CA ILE A 239 2.79 -7.36 -6.34
C ILE A 239 2.14 -7.70 -5.00
N LEU A 240 2.94 -8.15 -4.03
CA LEU A 240 2.47 -8.47 -2.69
C LEU A 240 1.86 -7.25 -1.98
N ASN A 241 2.50 -6.08 -2.05
CA ASN A 241 1.98 -4.86 -1.41
C ASN A 241 0.64 -4.40 -2.03
N ARG A 242 0.48 -4.56 -3.35
CA ARG A 242 -0.79 -4.27 -4.06
C ARG A 242 -1.90 -5.24 -3.62
N ALA A 243 -1.59 -6.53 -3.51
CA ALA A 243 -2.54 -7.57 -3.10
C ALA A 243 -2.85 -7.57 -1.59
N SER A 244 -2.02 -6.97 -0.75
CA SER A 244 -2.18 -6.96 0.71
C SER A 244 -2.53 -5.56 1.24
N THR A 245 -1.55 -4.65 1.31
CA THR A 245 -1.72 -3.32 1.91
C THR A 245 -2.74 -2.48 1.15
N ASP A 246 -2.62 -2.41 -0.18
CA ASP A 246 -3.50 -1.55 -0.97
C ASP A 246 -4.92 -2.11 -1.03
N GLN A 247 -5.04 -3.44 -1.16
CA GLN A 247 -6.32 -4.13 -1.06
C GLN A 247 -6.97 -3.89 0.31
N SER A 248 -6.22 -4.00 1.41
CA SER A 248 -6.73 -3.73 2.76
C SER A 248 -7.26 -2.29 2.91
N VAL A 249 -6.60 -1.31 2.28
CA VAL A 249 -7.10 0.08 2.23
C VAL A 249 -8.38 0.17 1.41
N ALA A 250 -8.47 -0.54 0.28
CA ALA A 250 -9.67 -0.58 -0.54
C ALA A 250 -10.86 -1.27 0.15
N ASP A 251 -10.59 -2.27 0.98
CA ASP A 251 -11.59 -3.05 1.72
C ASP A 251 -12.13 -2.28 2.93
N LEU A 252 -11.22 -1.76 3.76
CA LEU A 252 -11.56 -1.26 5.09
C LEU A 252 -11.71 0.26 5.14
N ARG A 253 -10.98 0.99 4.30
CA ARG A 253 -10.84 2.45 4.44
C ARG A 253 -11.61 3.23 3.38
N LEU A 254 -11.52 2.84 2.11
CA LEU A 254 -12.15 3.59 1.01
C LEU A 254 -13.68 3.73 1.17
N PRO A 255 -14.47 2.66 1.41
CA PRO A 255 -15.92 2.79 1.49
C PRO A 255 -16.37 3.75 2.59
N GLY A 256 -15.73 3.65 3.77
CA GLY A 256 -15.99 4.54 4.90
C GLY A 256 -15.63 6.00 4.60
N GLN A 257 -14.50 6.25 3.93
CA GLN A 257 -14.07 7.61 3.57
C GLN A 257 -15.00 8.27 2.55
N PHE A 258 -15.43 7.53 1.51
CA PHE A 258 -16.41 8.05 0.55
C PHE A 258 -17.75 8.39 1.23
N ALA A 259 -18.25 7.49 2.08
CA ALA A 259 -19.46 7.73 2.84
C ALA A 259 -19.30 8.95 3.75
N TYR A 260 -18.18 9.07 4.46
CA TYR A 260 -17.91 10.20 5.34
C TYR A 260 -17.91 11.54 4.59
N VAL A 261 -17.24 11.61 3.42
CA VAL A 261 -17.22 12.83 2.59
C VAL A 261 -18.63 13.19 2.10
N ALA A 262 -19.42 12.21 1.67
CA ALA A 262 -20.80 12.44 1.23
C ALA A 262 -21.69 12.93 2.39
N ILE A 263 -21.61 12.29 3.56
CA ILE A 263 -22.34 12.67 4.77
C ILE A 263 -21.97 14.09 5.20
N ALA A 264 -20.66 14.40 5.29
CA ALA A 264 -20.19 15.72 5.67
C ALA A 264 -20.66 16.81 4.69
N SER A 265 -20.62 16.53 3.38
CA SER A 265 -21.07 17.48 2.35
C SER A 265 -22.56 17.76 2.45
N ILE A 266 -23.39 16.72 2.60
CA ILE A 266 -24.85 16.86 2.74
C ILE A 266 -25.20 17.57 4.06
N ASN A 267 -24.48 17.28 5.15
CA ASN A 267 -24.71 17.94 6.42
C ASN A 267 -24.37 19.44 6.35
N ILE A 268 -23.22 19.81 5.77
CA ILE A 268 -22.85 21.21 5.55
C ILE A 268 -23.91 21.93 4.70
N LEU A 269 -24.37 21.31 3.61
CA LEU A 269 -25.44 21.90 2.79
C LEU A 269 -26.76 22.05 3.58
N GLY A 270 -27.10 21.08 4.42
CA GLY A 270 -28.26 21.14 5.30
C GLY A 270 -28.17 22.28 6.32
N ILE A 271 -27.02 22.43 6.99
CA ILE A 271 -26.77 23.52 7.94
C ILE A 271 -26.85 24.88 7.23
N ILE A 272 -26.23 25.04 6.06
CA ILE A 272 -26.31 26.26 5.26
C ILE A 272 -27.78 26.56 4.90
N GLY A 273 -28.55 25.56 4.50
CA GLY A 273 -29.98 25.72 4.18
C GLY A 273 -30.80 26.25 5.36
N VAL A 274 -30.60 25.69 6.56
CA VAL A 274 -31.26 26.17 7.78
C VAL A 274 -30.82 27.60 8.12
N MET A 275 -29.53 27.90 8.02
CA MET A 275 -28.99 29.23 8.32
C MET A 275 -29.50 30.31 7.36
N VAL A 276 -29.69 30.00 6.07
CA VAL A 276 -30.32 30.92 5.10
C VAL A 276 -31.74 31.27 5.51
N GLN A 277 -32.50 30.30 6.03
CA GLN A 277 -33.89 30.52 6.45
C GLN A 277 -34.00 31.33 7.75
N VAL A 278 -33.16 31.02 8.73
CA VAL A 278 -33.27 31.56 10.10
C VAL A 278 -32.47 32.85 10.29
N ALA A 279 -31.25 32.91 9.76
CA ALA A 279 -30.29 33.98 10.05
C ALA A 279 -29.44 34.28 8.81
N TRP A 280 -30.08 34.78 7.75
CA TRP A 280 -29.43 35.09 6.47
C TRP A 280 -28.25 36.06 6.60
N GLN A 281 -28.21 36.88 7.64
CA GLN A 281 -27.13 37.81 7.97
C GLN A 281 -25.81 37.09 8.30
N VAL A 282 -25.87 35.88 8.86
CA VAL A 282 -24.68 35.08 9.23
C VAL A 282 -23.97 34.54 7.98
N LEU A 283 -24.63 34.50 6.83
CA LEU A 283 -24.07 34.04 5.56
C LEU A 283 -22.85 34.88 5.14
N PHE A 284 -22.85 36.19 5.45
CA PHE A 284 -21.70 37.06 5.19
C PHE A 284 -20.43 36.64 5.94
N ILE A 285 -20.54 35.96 7.09
CA ILE A 285 -19.39 35.39 7.82
C ILE A 285 -18.95 34.07 7.18
N PHE A 286 -19.88 33.27 6.67
CA PHE A 286 -19.55 31.99 6.04
C PHE A 286 -18.70 32.15 4.78
N ILE A 287 -18.90 33.20 3.99
CA ILE A 287 -18.11 33.47 2.76
C ILE A 287 -16.59 33.54 3.05
N PRO A 288 -16.09 34.44 3.92
CA PRO A 288 -14.67 34.51 4.23
C PRO A 288 -14.15 33.27 4.96
N VAL A 289 -14.96 32.59 5.77
CA VAL A 289 -14.58 31.33 6.43
C VAL A 289 -14.35 30.24 5.40
N VAL A 290 -15.27 30.05 4.44
CA VAL A 290 -15.12 29.07 3.35
C VAL A 290 -13.90 29.40 2.48
N ALA A 291 -13.66 30.68 2.18
CA ALA A 291 -12.47 31.11 1.45
C ALA A 291 -11.17 30.80 2.21
N GLY A 292 -11.13 31.07 3.52
CA GLY A 292 -10.00 30.73 4.40
C GLY A 292 -9.76 29.23 4.45
N CYS A 293 -10.81 28.42 4.65
CA CYS A 293 -10.76 26.97 4.59
C CYS A 293 -10.22 26.46 3.25
N ALA A 294 -10.67 27.02 2.12
CA ALA A 294 -10.20 26.65 0.80
C ALA A 294 -8.71 26.97 0.58
N TRP A 295 -8.26 28.11 1.12
CA TRP A 295 -6.85 28.52 1.07
C TRP A 295 -5.96 27.59 1.90
N TYR A 296 -6.32 27.34 3.18
CA TYR A 296 -5.61 26.40 4.04
C TYR A 296 -5.57 24.99 3.44
N ARG A 297 -6.70 24.51 2.90
CA ARG A 297 -6.78 23.22 2.21
C ARG A 297 -5.81 23.14 1.03
N LYS A 298 -5.73 24.19 0.20
CA LYS A 298 -4.83 24.21 -0.97
C LYS A 298 -3.37 24.08 -0.55
N TYR A 299 -2.97 24.77 0.52
CA TYR A 299 -1.61 24.70 1.05
C TYR A 299 -1.30 23.32 1.65
N TYR A 300 -2.16 22.84 2.55
CA TYR A 300 -2.01 21.56 3.24
C TYR A 300 -1.94 20.37 2.27
N ILE A 301 -2.85 20.30 1.28
CA ILE A 301 -2.96 19.13 0.41
C ILE A 301 -1.77 18.97 -0.55
N SER A 302 -0.97 20.02 -0.74
CA SER A 302 0.28 19.94 -1.49
C SER A 302 1.36 19.29 -0.62
N ALA A 303 1.56 19.80 0.59
CA ALA A 303 2.56 19.28 1.53
C ALA A 303 2.23 17.86 2.00
N ALA A 304 1.00 17.61 2.43
CA ALA A 304 0.56 16.30 2.93
C ALA A 304 0.69 15.20 1.86
N ARG A 305 0.49 15.53 0.58
CA ARG A 305 0.62 14.57 -0.52
C ARG A 305 2.07 14.15 -0.74
N GLU A 306 2.99 15.10 -0.78
CA GLU A 306 4.42 14.77 -0.93
C GLU A 306 4.95 14.03 0.31
N LEU A 307 4.48 14.37 1.51
CA LEU A 307 4.81 13.61 2.72
C LEU A 307 4.30 12.17 2.70
N ALA A 308 3.02 11.97 2.36
CA ALA A 308 2.44 10.63 2.23
C ALA A 308 3.17 9.81 1.16
N ARG A 309 3.60 10.47 0.07
CA ARG A 309 4.37 9.86 -1.01
C ARG A 309 5.75 9.42 -0.53
N LEU A 310 6.50 10.30 0.14
CA LEU A 310 7.79 9.96 0.72
C LEU A 310 7.63 8.79 1.70
N ALA A 311 6.51 8.72 2.44
CA ALA A 311 6.29 7.69 3.46
C ALA A 311 6.06 6.32 2.85
N GLY A 312 5.36 6.27 1.71
CA GLY A 312 5.24 5.04 0.91
C GLY A 312 6.60 4.55 0.42
N ILE A 313 7.43 5.45 -0.12
CA ILE A 313 8.74 5.10 -0.69
C ILE A 313 9.72 4.66 0.40
N SER A 314 9.84 5.40 1.51
CA SER A 314 10.78 5.09 2.58
C SER A 314 10.48 3.79 3.33
N ARG A 315 9.23 3.28 3.26
CA ARG A 315 8.85 2.02 3.91
C ARG A 315 9.41 0.79 3.19
N SER A 316 9.51 0.81 1.86
CA SER A 316 9.95 -0.36 1.08
C SER A 316 11.40 -0.78 1.38
N PRO A 317 12.39 0.14 1.43
CA PRO A 317 13.77 -0.21 1.78
C PRO A 317 13.93 -0.84 3.16
N LEU A 318 13.14 -0.40 4.15
CA LEU A 318 13.17 -0.97 5.51
C LEU A 318 12.72 -2.44 5.51
N VAL A 319 11.62 -2.75 4.81
CA VAL A 319 11.11 -4.13 4.69
C VAL A 319 12.07 -4.99 3.88
N HIS A 320 12.64 -4.45 2.79
CA HIS A 320 13.64 -5.16 1.99
C HIS A 320 14.87 -5.53 2.80
N HIS A 321 15.46 -4.56 3.51
CA HIS A 321 16.63 -4.79 4.37
C HIS A 321 16.34 -5.86 5.43
N PHE A 322 15.13 -5.84 6.02
CA PHE A 322 14.71 -6.86 6.98
C PHE A 322 14.61 -8.25 6.34
N SER A 323 14.01 -8.36 5.15
CA SER A 323 13.90 -9.63 4.41
C SER A 323 15.26 -10.20 4.02
N GLU A 324 16.17 -9.35 3.54
CA GLU A 324 17.53 -9.73 3.16
C GLU A 324 18.34 -10.19 4.38
N THR A 325 18.22 -9.46 5.49
CA THR A 325 18.84 -9.84 6.77
C THR A 325 18.34 -11.20 7.26
N LEU A 326 17.04 -11.48 7.13
CA LEU A 326 16.45 -12.76 7.54
C LEU A 326 16.96 -13.92 6.68
N SER A 327 17.06 -13.72 5.36
CA SER A 327 17.58 -14.74 4.44
C SER A 327 19.08 -14.99 4.63
N GLY A 328 19.85 -13.95 4.99
CA GLY A 328 21.30 -14.00 5.14
C GLY A 328 21.81 -14.12 6.58
N ILE A 329 20.95 -14.42 7.55
CA ILE A 329 21.28 -14.29 8.98
C ILE A 329 22.49 -15.13 9.41
N THR A 330 22.64 -16.33 8.86
CA THR A 330 23.78 -17.23 9.12
C THR A 330 25.09 -16.63 8.61
N THR A 331 25.05 -15.99 7.44
CA THR A 331 26.20 -15.33 6.81
C THR A 331 26.61 -14.07 7.58
N ILE A 332 25.63 -13.26 8.00
CA ILE A 332 25.89 -12.04 8.78
C ILE A 332 26.57 -12.40 10.11
N ARG A 333 26.07 -13.46 10.77
CA ARG A 333 26.66 -13.99 12.01
C ARG A 333 28.04 -14.58 11.80
N SER A 334 28.25 -15.34 10.73
CA SER A 334 29.56 -15.95 10.45
C SER A 334 30.65 -14.92 10.17
N PHE A 335 30.30 -13.75 9.63
CA PHE A 335 31.23 -12.65 9.34
C PHE A 335 31.27 -11.55 10.41
N ASP A 336 30.56 -11.73 11.53
CA ASP A 336 30.49 -10.75 12.63
C ASP A 336 30.10 -9.33 12.18
N GLN A 337 29.14 -9.23 11.24
CA GLN A 337 28.69 -7.96 10.66
C GLN A 337 27.37 -7.44 11.26
N GLU A 338 26.92 -8.03 12.37
CA GLU A 338 25.71 -7.62 13.09
C GLU A 338 25.63 -6.11 13.40
N PRO A 339 26.66 -5.43 13.93
CA PRO A 339 26.56 -4.02 14.27
C PRO A 339 26.35 -3.11 13.05
N ARG A 340 26.90 -3.50 11.88
CA ARG A 340 26.69 -2.78 10.62
C ARG A 340 25.23 -2.82 10.20
N PHE A 341 24.66 -4.03 10.12
CA PHE A 341 23.25 -4.22 9.76
C PHE A 341 22.31 -3.59 10.79
N HIS A 342 22.68 -3.60 12.07
CA HIS A 342 21.94 -2.92 13.12
C HIS A 342 21.92 -1.39 12.94
N GLY A 343 23.06 -0.78 12.60
CA GLY A 343 23.14 0.65 12.31
C GLY A 343 22.30 1.05 11.09
N ASP A 344 22.34 0.24 10.03
CA ASP A 344 21.57 0.50 8.81
C ASP A 344 20.06 0.42 9.02
N ILE A 345 19.58 -0.59 9.77
CA ILE A 345 18.14 -0.70 10.07
C ILE A 345 17.67 0.45 10.97
N MET A 346 18.47 0.88 11.94
CA MET A 346 18.15 2.04 12.77
C MET A 346 18.05 3.32 11.94
N ARG A 347 19.00 3.57 11.04
CA ARG A 347 18.97 4.73 10.13
C ARG A 347 17.73 4.74 9.23
N LEU A 348 17.34 3.58 8.69
CA LEU A 348 16.14 3.42 7.87
C LEU A 348 14.86 3.67 8.69
N SER A 349 14.81 3.13 9.90
CA SER A 349 13.70 3.31 10.85
C SER A 349 13.54 4.78 11.27
N ASP A 350 14.64 5.47 11.57
CA ASP A 350 14.65 6.89 11.93
C ASP A 350 14.15 7.75 10.77
N CYS A 351 14.53 7.43 9.54
CA CYS A 351 14.04 8.14 8.35
C CYS A 351 12.52 8.06 8.24
N LEU A 352 11.95 6.86 8.40
CA LEU A 352 10.50 6.65 8.38
C LEU A 352 9.79 7.37 9.55
N SER A 353 10.39 7.32 10.73
CA SER A 353 9.85 7.94 11.94
C SER A 353 9.82 9.46 11.85
N ARG A 354 10.90 10.10 11.37
CA ARG A 354 10.95 11.56 11.12
C ARG A 354 9.85 11.99 10.17
N LEU A 355 9.65 11.24 9.10
CA LEU A 355 8.65 11.56 8.11
C LEU A 355 7.22 11.43 8.66
N ARG A 356 6.96 10.39 9.45
CA ARG A 356 5.69 10.22 10.15
C ARG A 356 5.44 11.36 11.13
N PHE A 357 6.47 11.79 11.87
CA PHE A 357 6.39 12.93 12.76
C PHE A 357 5.98 14.22 12.02
N HIS A 358 6.64 14.54 10.90
CA HIS A 358 6.25 15.70 10.09
C HIS A 358 4.84 15.57 9.50
N SER A 359 4.39 14.35 9.19
CA SER A 359 3.03 14.13 8.65
C SER A 359 1.97 14.40 9.68
N ILE A 360 2.19 13.96 10.93
CA ILE A 360 1.30 14.25 12.04
C ILE A 360 1.34 15.75 12.35
N GLY A 361 2.53 16.35 12.42
CA GLY A 361 2.67 17.80 12.65
C GLY A 361 1.95 18.66 11.60
N ALA A 362 2.01 18.29 10.32
CA ALA A 362 1.28 18.98 9.27
C ALA A 362 -0.25 18.83 9.40
N MET A 363 -0.73 17.66 9.84
CA MET A 363 -2.15 17.42 10.10
C MET A 363 -2.65 18.26 11.27
N GLU A 364 -1.92 18.25 12.39
CA GLU A 364 -2.25 19.06 13.58
C GLU A 364 -2.23 20.55 13.28
N TRP A 365 -1.27 21.02 12.46
CA TRP A 365 -1.24 22.40 12.00
C TRP A 365 -2.53 22.82 11.28
N LEU A 366 -3.08 21.95 10.42
CA LEU A 366 -4.34 22.24 9.74
C LEU A 366 -5.51 22.21 10.73
N CYS A 367 -5.59 21.19 11.58
CA CYS A 367 -6.65 21.05 12.58
C CYS A 367 -6.74 22.30 13.46
N PHE A 368 -5.60 22.72 14.04
CA PHE A 368 -5.53 23.91 14.88
C PHE A 368 -6.00 25.18 14.16
N ARG A 369 -5.59 25.38 12.90
CA ARG A 369 -6.00 26.57 12.12
C ARG A 369 -7.49 26.56 11.76
N MET A 370 -8.04 25.40 11.43
CA MET A 370 -9.46 25.25 11.11
C MET A 370 -10.32 25.44 12.37
N GLU A 371 -9.88 24.94 13.51
CA GLU A 371 -10.57 25.11 14.79
C GLU A 371 -10.51 26.57 15.28
N LEU A 372 -9.37 27.24 15.12
CA LEU A 372 -9.26 28.68 15.41
C LEU A 372 -10.19 29.52 14.51
N LEU A 373 -10.26 29.20 13.21
CA LEU A 373 -11.16 29.88 12.28
C LEU A 373 -12.63 29.63 12.63
N SER A 374 -12.98 28.39 12.97
CA SER A 374 -14.33 27.98 13.37
C SER A 374 -14.78 28.66 14.66
N THR A 375 -13.92 28.67 15.70
CA THR A 375 -14.21 29.33 16.99
C THR A 375 -14.35 30.84 16.83
N MET A 376 -13.52 31.47 16.00
CA MET A 376 -13.65 32.90 15.69
C MET A 376 -14.95 33.21 14.94
N ALA A 377 -15.31 32.38 13.94
CA ALA A 377 -16.57 32.51 13.22
C ALA A 377 -17.78 32.34 14.13
N PHE A 378 -17.73 31.37 15.05
CA PHE A 378 -18.76 31.13 16.06
C PHE A 378 -18.92 32.32 17.00
N ALA A 379 -17.81 32.89 17.51
CA ALA A 379 -17.84 34.06 18.38
C ALA A 379 -18.46 35.28 17.68
N ILE A 380 -18.08 35.55 16.43
CA ILE A 380 -18.65 36.67 15.66
C ILE A 380 -20.14 36.41 15.38
N SER A 381 -20.52 35.18 15.04
CA SER A 381 -21.93 34.82 14.82
C SER A 381 -22.77 35.05 16.07
N LEU A 382 -22.24 34.69 17.25
CA LEU A 382 -22.90 34.92 18.54
C LEU A 382 -23.07 36.41 18.84
N VAL A 383 -22.06 37.23 18.58
CA VAL A 383 -22.16 38.70 18.73
C VAL A 383 -23.23 39.28 17.80
N ILE A 384 -23.33 38.81 16.54
CA ILE A 384 -24.36 39.27 15.61
C ILE A 384 -25.76 38.87 16.09
N VAL A 385 -25.93 37.63 16.57
CA VAL A 385 -27.23 37.16 17.08
C VAL A 385 -27.66 37.95 18.31
N VAL A 386 -26.74 38.24 19.25
CA VAL A 386 -27.03 39.03 20.46
C VAL A 386 -27.26 40.51 20.15
N SER A 387 -26.59 41.06 19.14
CA SER A 387 -26.72 42.48 18.76
C SER A 387 -27.86 42.76 17.78
N ALA A 388 -28.56 41.71 17.31
CA ALA A 388 -29.69 41.86 16.40
C ALA A 388 -30.86 42.55 17.12
N PRO A 389 -31.56 43.51 16.47
CA PRO A 389 -32.71 44.17 17.07
C PRO A 389 -33.80 43.17 17.49
N GLU A 390 -34.46 43.42 18.62
CA GLU A 390 -35.60 42.63 19.09
C GLU A 390 -36.65 42.52 17.97
N GLY A 391 -36.95 41.28 17.54
CA GLY A 391 -37.93 40.98 16.49
C GLY A 391 -37.37 40.51 15.14
N VAL A 392 -36.05 40.57 14.91
CA VAL A 392 -35.44 40.07 13.65
C VAL A 392 -35.17 38.56 13.68
N ILE A 393 -34.89 38.00 14.86
CA ILE A 393 -34.60 36.57 15.05
C ILE A 393 -35.48 36.05 16.20
N ASN A 394 -36.22 34.98 15.96
CA ASN A 394 -37.01 34.33 17.00
C ASN A 394 -36.07 33.72 18.05
N PRO A 395 -36.22 34.02 19.36
CA PRO A 395 -35.31 33.52 20.40
C PRO A 395 -35.24 31.99 20.47
N SER A 396 -36.32 31.30 20.09
CA SER A 396 -36.38 29.83 20.02
C SER A 396 -35.34 29.25 19.03
N PHE A 397 -35.02 29.98 17.95
CA PHE A 397 -34.08 29.54 16.92
C PHE A 397 -32.64 30.02 17.17
N ALA A 398 -32.43 30.91 18.14
CA ALA A 398 -31.12 31.44 18.50
C ALA A 398 -30.39 30.60 19.58
N GLY A 399 -31.13 29.73 20.28
CA GLY A 399 -30.65 28.87 21.37
C GLY A 399 -30.12 27.52 20.93
#